data_AF-A0A7Z3GRX9-F1
#
_entry.id   AF-A0A7Z3GRX9-F1
#
_cell.length_a   1.000
_cell.length_b   1.000
_cell.length_c   1.000
_cell.angle_alpha   90.00
_cell.angle_beta   90.00
_cell.angle_gamma   90.00
#
_symmetry.space_group_name_H-M   'P 1'
#
loop_
_entity.id
_entity.type
_entity.pdbx_description
1 polymer ?
#
loop_
_entity_poly.entity_id
_entity_poly.type
_entity_poly.pdbx_seq_one_letter_code
_entity_poly.pdbx_strand_id
1 'polypeptide(L)'
;MSEVRIALRDAVLVCPGFRIQAQPEPSLEIDGDLLWALEQPQWCELAVSLEERDGALWIVPVPLAQQAGFDPQRVIGWRDEPVRIVQPEGVEDAEAAIHWWRGGAVEDVRGRVSHHPWGRLLRLEGPGIGREHILFPRGHGCVYLGHLDTDWRQLRIEPTS
;
A
#
# COMPACT_ATOMS: atom_id res chain seq x y z
N MET A 1 -7.11 -14.05 9.00
CA MET A 1 -6.25 -13.33 8.05
C MET A 1 -4.93 -14.07 7.92
N SER A 2 -4.52 -14.37 6.69
CA SER A 2 -3.16 -14.80 6.40
C SER A 2 -2.25 -13.57 6.35
N GLU A 3 -1.26 -13.50 7.22
CA GLU A 3 -0.28 -12.41 7.19
C GLU A 3 0.64 -12.53 5.97
N VAL A 4 1.01 -11.39 5.38
CA VAL A 4 2.04 -11.32 4.34
C VAL A 4 3.37 -11.01 5.02
N ARG A 5 4.35 -11.90 4.86
CA ARG A 5 5.68 -11.78 5.44
C ARG A 5 6.67 -11.39 4.33
N ILE A 6 7.23 -10.19 4.43
CA ILE A 6 8.12 -9.59 3.43
C ILE A 6 9.53 -9.60 4.01
N ALA A 7 10.43 -10.39 3.40
CA ALA A 7 11.82 -10.42 3.82
C ALA A 7 12.52 -9.09 3.47
N LEU A 8 13.22 -8.52 4.44
CA LEU A 8 14.08 -7.35 4.31
C LEU A 8 15.54 -7.76 4.55
N ARG A 9 16.49 -6.86 4.29
CA ARG A 9 17.94 -7.10 4.47
C ARG A 9 18.31 -7.61 5.87
N ASP A 10 17.65 -7.08 6.90
CA ASP A 10 18.01 -7.26 8.32
C ASP A 10 16.80 -7.60 9.22
N ALA A 11 15.62 -7.78 8.61
CA ALA A 11 14.36 -8.00 9.33
C ALA A 11 13.30 -8.68 8.44
N VAL A 12 12.16 -9.00 9.03
CA VAL A 12 10.95 -9.43 8.33
C VAL A 12 9.85 -8.43 8.64
N LEU A 13 9.29 -7.84 7.59
CA LEU A 13 8.10 -7.01 7.68
C LEU A 13 6.86 -7.90 7.64
N VAL A 14 6.07 -7.87 8.71
CA VAL A 14 4.83 -8.65 8.83
C VAL A 14 3.63 -7.71 8.67
N CYS A 15 2.88 -7.94 7.61
CA CYS A 15 1.71 -7.18 7.22
C CYS A 15 0.44 -8.03 7.43
N PRO A 16 -0.65 -7.49 8.01
CA PRO A 16 -1.90 -8.24 8.18
C PRO A 16 -2.59 -8.63 6.86
N GLY A 17 -2.09 -8.11 5.73
CA GLY A 17 -2.68 -8.20 4.41
C GLY A 17 -2.83 -6.83 3.78
N PHE A 18 -2.87 -6.77 2.45
CA PHE A 18 -3.17 -5.53 1.74
C PHE A 18 -4.67 -5.35 1.60
N ARG A 19 -5.08 -4.12 1.34
CA ARG A 19 -6.47 -3.74 1.22
C ARG A 19 -6.67 -2.72 0.11
N ILE A 20 -7.89 -2.70 -0.38
CA ILE A 20 -8.34 -1.78 -1.41
C ILE A 20 -9.62 -1.08 -0.99
N GLN A 21 -9.77 0.19 -1.37
CA GLN A 21 -11.01 0.92 -1.13
C GLN A 21 -12.04 0.55 -2.19
N ALA A 22 -13.27 0.32 -1.75
CA ALA A 22 -14.39 0.09 -2.64
C ALA A 22 -15.62 0.87 -2.17
N GLN A 23 -16.45 1.24 -3.14
CA GLN A 23 -17.78 1.75 -2.85
C GLN A 23 -18.60 0.64 -2.19
N PRO A 24 -19.36 0.94 -1.15
CA PRO A 24 -20.26 -0.02 -0.52
C PRO A 24 -21.46 -0.37 -1.43
N GLU A 25 -22.28 -1.33 -1.02
CA GLU A 25 -23.44 -1.75 -1.81
C GLU A 25 -24.51 -0.67 -1.73
N PRO A 26 -25.20 -0.33 -2.82
CA PRO A 26 -26.24 0.67 -2.75
C PRO A 26 -27.30 0.29 -1.70
N SER A 27 -27.52 1.18 -0.74
CA SER A 27 -28.36 0.94 0.44
C SER A 27 -29.85 0.75 0.14
N LEU A 28 -30.34 1.26 -1.00
CA LEU A 28 -31.74 1.18 -1.40
C LEU A 28 -31.89 1.36 -2.92
N GLU A 29 -32.79 0.56 -3.50
CA GLU A 29 -33.32 0.75 -4.86
C GLU A 29 -34.73 1.35 -4.74
N ILE A 30 -34.95 2.53 -5.31
CA ILE A 30 -36.29 3.14 -5.40
C ILE A 30 -36.60 3.37 -6.88
N ASP A 31 -37.67 2.76 -7.37
CA ASP A 31 -38.14 2.89 -8.77
C ASP A 31 -37.06 2.62 -9.85
N GLY A 32 -36.10 1.73 -9.56
CA GLY A 32 -34.99 1.38 -10.47
C GLY A 32 -33.77 2.32 -10.40
N ASP A 33 -33.86 3.39 -9.61
CA ASP A 33 -32.74 4.28 -9.33
C ASP A 33 -32.04 3.85 -8.04
N LEU A 34 -30.73 3.60 -8.14
CA LEU A 34 -29.89 3.22 -7.00
C LEU A 34 -29.47 4.46 -6.21
N LEU A 35 -29.87 4.52 -4.93
CA LEU A 35 -29.48 5.59 -4.02
C LEU A 35 -28.25 5.17 -3.19
N TRP A 36 -27.14 5.85 -3.46
CA TRP A 36 -25.88 5.77 -2.73
C TRP A 36 -25.94 6.69 -1.51
N ALA A 37 -26.80 6.39 -0.54
CA ALA A 37 -27.03 7.28 0.59
C ALA A 37 -25.78 7.37 1.49
N LEU A 38 -24.93 8.38 1.27
CA LEU A 38 -23.85 8.83 2.19
C LEU A 38 -22.80 7.79 2.62
N GLU A 39 -22.80 6.61 2.00
CA GLU A 39 -21.97 5.53 2.50
C GLU A 39 -20.48 5.78 2.21
N GLN A 40 -19.66 5.60 3.25
CA GLN A 40 -18.22 5.82 3.16
C GLN A 40 -17.55 4.66 2.42
N PRO A 41 -16.42 4.89 1.75
CA PRO A 41 -15.61 3.81 1.19
C PRO A 41 -15.27 2.77 2.25
N GLN A 42 -15.50 1.50 1.93
CA GLN A 42 -15.07 0.37 2.75
C GLN A 42 -13.71 -0.15 2.30
N TRP A 43 -12.98 -0.74 3.24
CA TRP A 43 -11.72 -1.42 2.96
C TRP A 43 -11.97 -2.91 2.80
N CYS A 44 -11.65 -3.45 1.63
CA CYS A 44 -11.75 -4.87 1.33
C CYS A 44 -10.35 -5.50 1.33
N GLU A 45 -10.26 -6.77 1.70
CA GLU A 45 -9.01 -7.54 1.58
C GLU A 45 -8.58 -7.62 0.12
N LEU A 46 -7.29 -7.42 -0.14
CA LEU A 46 -6.70 -7.52 -1.47
C LEU A 46 -5.81 -8.77 -1.52
N ALA A 47 -6.17 -9.73 -2.35
CA ALA A 47 -5.34 -10.89 -2.61
C ALA A 47 -4.11 -10.49 -3.43
N VAL A 48 -2.93 -10.91 -2.97
CA VAL A 48 -1.63 -10.67 -3.61
C VAL A 48 -0.76 -11.93 -3.58
N SER A 49 0.17 -12.05 -4.51
CA SER A 49 1.31 -12.97 -4.42
C SER A 49 2.60 -12.23 -4.08
N LEU A 50 3.54 -12.94 -3.43
CA LEU A 50 4.93 -12.51 -3.30
C LEU A 50 5.76 -13.28 -4.32
N GLU A 51 6.46 -12.55 -5.18
CA GLU A 51 7.25 -13.13 -6.28
C GLU A 51 8.67 -12.58 -6.24
N GLU A 52 9.65 -13.46 -6.37
CA GLU A 52 11.05 -13.08 -6.59
C GLU A 52 11.35 -13.11 -8.09
N ARG A 53 11.76 -11.96 -8.65
CA ARG A 53 12.18 -11.83 -10.04
C ARG A 53 13.30 -10.81 -10.17
N ASP A 54 14.28 -11.13 -11.01
CA ASP A 54 15.49 -10.30 -11.23
C ASP A 54 16.21 -9.91 -9.92
N GLY A 55 16.25 -10.83 -8.95
CA GLY A 55 16.88 -10.61 -7.65
C GLY A 55 16.14 -9.60 -6.75
N ALA A 56 14.90 -9.26 -7.07
CA ALA A 56 14.06 -8.37 -6.28
C ALA A 56 12.75 -9.06 -5.87
N LEU A 57 12.22 -8.67 -4.70
CA LEU A 57 10.93 -9.10 -4.22
C LEU A 57 9.83 -8.16 -4.72
N TRP A 58 8.73 -8.74 -5.18
CA TRP A 58 7.59 -8.03 -5.72
C TRP A 58 6.31 -8.49 -5.05
N ILE A 59 5.40 -7.55 -4.81
CA ILE A 59 4.01 -7.84 -4.48
C ILE A 59 3.21 -7.70 -5.77
N VAL A 60 2.53 -8.77 -6.17
CA VAL A 60 1.72 -8.79 -7.39
C VAL A 60 0.25 -8.88 -6.98
N PRO A 61 -0.56 -7.84 -7.23
CA PRO A 61 -1.99 -7.92 -7.00
C PRO A 61 -2.64 -8.95 -7.92
N VAL A 62 -3.50 -9.80 -7.37
CA VAL A 62 -4.33 -10.68 -8.20
C VAL A 62 -5.29 -9.81 -9.03
N PRO A 63 -5.51 -10.09 -10.33
CA PRO A 63 -6.42 -9.29 -11.16
C PRO A 63 -7.81 -9.15 -10.53
N LEU A 64 -8.46 -7.98 -10.66
CA LEU A 64 -9.77 -7.71 -10.02
C LEU A 64 -10.82 -8.77 -10.32
N ALA A 65 -10.90 -9.25 -11.56
CA ALA A 65 -11.86 -10.27 -11.98
C ALA A 65 -11.68 -11.62 -11.24
N GLN A 66 -10.57 -11.81 -10.54
CA GLN A 66 -10.22 -13.00 -9.78
C GLN A 66 -10.20 -12.74 -8.26
N GLN A 67 -10.46 -11.50 -7.82
CA GLN A 67 -10.59 -11.17 -6.39
C GLN A 67 -11.89 -11.78 -5.86
N ALA A 68 -11.78 -12.71 -4.91
CA ALA A 68 -12.93 -13.42 -4.37
C ALA A 68 -13.83 -12.49 -3.54
N GLY A 69 -15.15 -12.62 -3.69
CA GLY A 69 -16.12 -11.88 -2.87
C GLY A 69 -16.15 -10.38 -3.13
N PHE A 70 -15.65 -9.94 -4.29
CA PHE A 70 -15.47 -8.55 -4.62
C PHE A 70 -16.13 -8.19 -5.95
N ASP A 71 -16.73 -6.99 -6.04
CA ASP A 71 -17.30 -6.45 -7.27
C ASP A 71 -16.29 -5.48 -7.95
N PRO A 72 -15.68 -5.86 -9.08
CA PRO A 72 -14.72 -5.05 -9.82
C PRO A 72 -15.21 -3.64 -10.17
N GLN A 73 -16.51 -3.45 -10.35
CA GLN A 73 -17.07 -2.16 -10.77
C GLN A 73 -17.10 -1.13 -9.62
N ARG A 74 -16.89 -1.57 -8.39
CA ARG A 74 -16.97 -0.74 -7.19
C ARG A 74 -15.62 -0.32 -6.63
N VAL A 75 -14.52 -0.71 -7.27
CA VAL A 75 -13.17 -0.33 -6.81
C VAL A 75 -12.93 1.16 -6.96
N ILE A 76 -12.27 1.74 -5.96
CA ILE A 76 -11.77 3.11 -6.02
C ILE A 76 -10.26 3.08 -6.25
N GLY A 77 -9.81 3.60 -7.40
CA GLY A 77 -8.39 3.82 -7.67
C GLY A 77 -7.57 2.53 -7.81
N TRP A 78 -8.13 1.50 -8.46
CA TRP A 78 -7.41 0.25 -8.72
C TRP A 78 -6.12 0.48 -9.53
N ARG A 79 -5.09 -0.29 -9.18
CA ARG A 79 -3.81 -0.38 -9.87
C ARG A 79 -3.33 -1.82 -9.84
N ASP A 80 -3.33 -2.47 -11.00
CA ASP A 80 -2.86 -3.86 -11.15
C ASP A 80 -1.34 -3.96 -11.31
N GLU A 81 -0.62 -2.84 -11.35
CA GLU A 81 0.83 -2.87 -11.52
C GLU A 81 1.50 -3.56 -10.31
N PRO A 82 2.42 -4.52 -10.56
CA PRO A 82 3.24 -5.08 -9.51
C PRO A 82 4.06 -4.03 -8.78
N VAL A 83 4.13 -4.15 -7.45
CA VAL A 83 4.94 -3.28 -6.62
C VAL A 83 6.27 -3.96 -6.30
N ARG A 84 7.37 -3.33 -6.72
CA ARG A 84 8.71 -3.75 -6.29
C ARG A 84 8.94 -3.29 -4.86
N ILE A 85 9.35 -4.21 -4.00
CA ILE A 85 9.85 -3.85 -2.67
C ILE A 85 11.30 -3.40 -2.79
N VAL A 86 11.59 -2.20 -2.29
CA VAL A 86 12.93 -1.61 -2.37
C VAL A 86 13.36 -1.11 -1.01
N GLN A 87 14.60 -1.42 -0.64
CA GLN A 87 15.28 -0.84 0.52
C GLN A 87 16.38 0.10 0.03
N PRO A 88 16.07 1.40 -0.18
CA PRO A 88 17.05 2.36 -0.65
C PRO A 88 18.15 2.58 0.39
N GLU A 89 19.39 2.74 -0.08
CA GLU A 89 20.55 2.98 0.77
C GLU A 89 20.67 4.48 1.08
N GLY A 90 21.02 4.81 2.33
CA GLY A 90 21.23 6.20 2.76
C GLY A 90 19.98 7.07 2.85
N VAL A 91 18.78 6.48 2.77
CA VAL A 91 17.50 7.20 2.94
C VAL A 91 17.02 7.09 4.38
N GLU A 92 17.21 8.16 5.16
CA GLU A 92 16.97 8.18 6.61
C GLU A 92 15.77 9.03 7.03
N ASP A 93 15.34 9.96 6.17
CA ASP A 93 14.24 10.88 6.44
C ASP A 93 13.31 11.05 5.23
N ALA A 94 12.22 11.78 5.48
CA ALA A 94 11.16 11.97 4.50
C ALA A 94 11.60 12.79 3.28
N GLU A 95 12.52 13.75 3.46
CA GLU A 95 13.03 14.58 2.37
C GLU A 95 13.90 13.73 1.44
N ALA A 96 14.85 12.99 2.00
CA ALA A 96 15.69 12.04 1.27
C ALA A 96 14.85 10.99 0.52
N ALA A 97 13.79 10.49 1.14
CA ALA A 97 12.87 9.53 0.51
C ALA A 97 12.10 10.12 -0.66
N ILE A 98 11.62 11.37 -0.54
CA ILE A 98 10.96 12.07 -1.65
C ILE A 98 11.95 12.28 -2.81
N HIS A 99 13.19 12.68 -2.51
CA HIS A 99 14.23 12.86 -3.53
C HIS A 99 14.58 11.56 -4.24
N TRP A 100 14.76 10.47 -3.49
CA TRP A 100 15.00 9.14 -4.02
C TRP A 100 13.85 8.69 -4.92
N TRP A 101 12.60 8.78 -4.44
CA TRP A 101 11.43 8.31 -5.17
C TRP A 101 11.20 9.08 -6.48
N ARG A 102 11.43 10.40 -6.48
CA ARG A 102 11.26 11.26 -7.67
C ARG A 102 12.36 11.08 -8.72
N GLY A 103 13.43 10.35 -8.44
CA GLY A 103 14.62 10.35 -9.32
C GLY A 103 15.21 11.75 -9.53
N GLY A 104 14.96 12.69 -8.60
CA GLY A 104 15.48 14.06 -8.62
C GLY A 104 14.64 15.13 -9.32
N ALA A 105 13.55 14.82 -10.03
CA ALA A 105 12.81 15.85 -10.79
C ALA A 105 11.29 15.63 -10.81
N VAL A 106 10.57 16.24 -9.85
CA VAL A 106 9.14 16.61 -9.95
C VAL A 106 8.94 17.77 -8.97
N GLU A 107 8.32 18.87 -9.38
CA GLU A 107 7.75 19.88 -8.47
C GLU A 107 6.32 19.44 -8.12
N ASP A 108 5.88 19.59 -6.87
CA ASP A 108 4.51 19.30 -6.35
C ASP A 108 4.12 17.93 -5.74
N VAL A 109 5.06 17.02 -5.41
CA VAL A 109 4.70 15.88 -4.52
C VAL A 109 4.63 16.34 -3.06
N ARG A 110 3.51 16.08 -2.40
CA ARG A 110 3.33 16.31 -0.97
C ARG A 110 3.55 15.01 -0.21
N GLY A 111 4.36 15.08 0.83
CA GLY A 111 4.55 13.99 1.78
C GLY A 111 3.73 14.22 3.03
N ARG A 112 2.92 13.23 3.45
CA ARG A 112 2.28 13.21 4.76
C ARG A 112 2.92 12.14 5.62
N VAL A 113 3.48 12.55 6.76
CA VAL A 113 4.06 11.64 7.73
C VAL A 113 3.03 11.27 8.80
N SER A 114 2.90 9.97 9.05
CA SER A 114 2.13 9.41 10.17
C SER A 114 3.06 8.61 11.08
N HIS A 115 2.83 8.69 12.38
CA HIS A 115 3.65 8.01 13.39
C HIS A 115 2.93 6.76 13.92
N HIS A 116 3.66 5.67 14.04
CA HIS A 116 3.17 4.38 14.49
C HIS A 116 4.10 3.76 15.54
N PRO A 117 3.66 2.77 16.32
CA PRO A 117 4.52 2.07 17.27
C PRO A 117 5.77 1.45 16.66
N TRP A 118 5.69 0.98 15.41
CA TRP A 118 6.82 0.39 14.67
C TRP A 118 7.73 1.43 14.00
N GLY A 119 7.34 2.70 13.86
CA GLY A 119 8.10 3.69 13.10
C GLY A 119 7.27 4.83 12.50
N ARG A 120 7.66 5.27 11.30
CA ARG A 120 6.98 6.35 10.56
C ARG A 120 6.55 5.83 9.19
N LEU A 121 5.35 6.22 8.78
CA LEU A 121 4.83 6.07 7.43
C LEU A 121 4.91 7.43 6.74
N LEU A 122 5.59 7.50 5.61
CA LEU A 122 5.50 8.59 4.67
C LEU A 122 4.57 8.18 3.53
N ARG A 123 3.47 8.92 3.37
CA ARG A 123 2.58 8.78 2.23
C ARG A 123 2.82 9.91 1.25
N LEU A 124 3.16 9.58 0.02
CA LEU A 124 3.37 10.52 -1.07
C LEU A 124 2.09 10.65 -1.89
N GLU A 125 1.71 11.88 -2.22
CA GLU A 125 0.56 12.22 -3.05
C GLU A 125 0.93 13.38 -3.98
N GLY A 126 0.48 13.33 -5.24
CA GLY A 126 0.73 14.39 -6.21
C GLY A 126 -0.14 14.27 -7.48
N PRO A 127 -0.20 15.30 -8.33
CA PRO A 127 -0.91 15.24 -9.60
C PRO A 127 -0.40 14.09 -10.48
N GLY A 128 -1.30 13.24 -10.95
CA GLY A 128 -0.94 12.08 -11.80
C GLY A 128 -0.21 10.94 -11.07
N ILE A 129 -0.02 11.05 -9.75
CA ILE A 129 0.64 10.05 -8.92
C ILE A 129 -0.40 9.53 -7.91
N GLY A 130 -0.58 8.20 -7.86
CA GLY A 130 -1.38 7.56 -6.83
C GLY A 130 -0.79 7.77 -5.44
N ARG A 131 -1.45 7.25 -4.39
CA ARG A 131 -0.82 7.21 -3.06
C ARG A 131 0.35 6.23 -3.13
N GLU A 132 1.55 6.68 -2.75
CA GLU A 132 2.72 5.81 -2.61
C GLU A 132 3.19 5.79 -1.16
N HIS A 133 3.73 4.65 -0.71
CA HIS A 133 4.01 4.39 0.70
C HIS A 133 5.50 4.06 0.91
N ILE A 134 6.12 4.82 1.82
CA ILE A 134 7.49 4.61 2.29
C ILE A 134 7.47 4.46 3.80
N LEU A 135 8.07 3.40 4.32
CA LEU A 135 8.19 3.12 5.74
C LEU A 135 9.59 3.45 6.24
N PHE A 136 9.65 4.02 7.44
CA PHE A 136 10.86 4.16 8.23
C PHE A 136 10.69 3.38 9.54
N PRO A 137 10.96 2.07 9.53
CA PRO A 137 10.86 1.26 10.73
C PRO A 137 11.96 1.63 11.74
N ARG A 138 11.66 1.55 13.04
CA ARG A 138 12.64 1.92 14.09
C ARG A 138 13.81 0.94 14.08
N GLY A 139 15.02 1.46 13.95
CA GLY A 139 16.25 0.63 14.00
C GLY A 139 16.54 -0.15 12.72
N HIS A 140 15.81 0.10 11.62
CA HIS A 140 15.98 -0.59 10.34
C HIS A 140 16.03 0.40 9.18
N GLY A 141 16.48 -0.07 8.02
CA GLY A 141 16.50 0.72 6.79
C GLY A 141 15.10 1.07 6.28
N CYS A 142 15.00 2.17 5.52
CA CYS A 142 13.79 2.58 4.80
C CYS A 142 13.27 1.46 3.88
N VAL A 143 11.95 1.34 3.76
CA VAL A 143 11.29 0.36 2.88
C VAL A 143 10.24 1.06 2.02
N TYR A 144 10.33 0.93 0.69
CA TYR A 144 9.29 1.34 -0.24
C TYR A 144 8.31 0.19 -0.48
N LEU A 145 7.00 0.47 -0.34
CA LEU A 145 5.90 -0.46 -0.52
C LEU A 145 4.91 -0.04 -1.61
N GLY A 146 5.28 0.92 -2.46
CA GLY A 146 4.46 1.37 -3.58
C GLY A 146 3.06 1.80 -3.18
N HIS A 147 2.08 1.51 -4.04
CA HIS A 147 0.71 2.01 -3.90
C HIS A 147 -0.23 1.17 -3.05
N LEU A 148 0.25 0.06 -2.50
CA LEU A 148 -0.58 -0.86 -1.73
C LEU A 148 -0.87 -0.31 -0.34
N ASP A 149 -2.14 -0.34 0.07
CA ASP A 149 -2.57 0.06 1.40
C ASP A 149 -2.72 -1.17 2.31
N THR A 150 -2.52 -1.00 3.61
CA THR A 150 -2.72 -2.02 4.64
C THR A 150 -3.16 -1.32 5.93
N ASP A 151 -3.63 -2.07 6.92
CA ASP A 151 -3.79 -1.50 8.26
C ASP A 151 -2.41 -1.24 8.89
N TRP A 152 -1.86 -0.06 8.60
CA TRP A 152 -0.58 0.42 9.11
C TRP A 152 -0.45 0.33 10.62
N ARG A 153 -1.55 0.29 11.39
CA ARG A 153 -1.48 0.15 12.85
C ARG A 153 -1.09 -1.27 13.30
N GLN A 154 -1.36 -2.27 12.47
CA GLN A 154 -1.13 -3.70 12.78
C GLN A 154 0.17 -4.23 12.18
N LEU A 155 0.92 -3.40 11.45
CA LEU A 155 2.21 -3.75 10.89
C LEU A 155 3.22 -4.04 12.02
N ARG A 156 4.01 -5.11 11.84
CA ARG A 156 5.06 -5.53 12.78
C ARG A 156 6.38 -5.72 12.05
N ILE A 157 7.48 -5.53 12.76
CA ILE A 157 8.84 -5.82 12.30
C ILE A 157 9.40 -6.89 13.22
N GLU A 158 9.83 -8.01 12.64
CA GLU A 158 10.42 -9.14 13.34
C GLU A 158 11.89 -9.29 12.91
N PRO A 159 12.79 -9.74 13.79
CA PRO A 159 14.18 -10.01 13.41
C PRO A 159 14.26 -11.19 12.42
N THR A 160 15.23 -11.15 11.51
CA THR A 160 15.63 -12.35 10.73
C THR A 160 16.21 -13.40 11.68
N SER A 161 15.62 -14.59 11.70
CA SER A 161 16.10 -15.74 12.48
C SER A 161 17.37 -16.34 11.89
#